data_AF-A0A529X6B6-F1
#
_entry.id   AF-A0A529X6B6-F1
#
_cell.length_a   1.000
_cell.length_b   1.000
_cell.length_c   1.000
_cell.angle_alpha   90.00
_cell.angle_beta   90.00
_cell.angle_gamma   90.00
#
_symmetry.space_group_name_H-M   'P 1'
#
loop_
_entity.id
_entity.type
_entity.pdbx_description
1 polymer ?
#
loop_
_entity_poly.entity_id
_entity_poly.type
_entity_poly.pdbx_seq_one_letter_code
_entity_poly.pdbx_strand_id
1 'polypeptide(L)'
;GHGLALAAWAGAELADLEFIQFHPTALDGPRRPMPLVSEAVRGEGAVLIDERGERFLADTPGGELAPRDVVARAIWHQLAVGRRVFLD
;
A
#
# COMPACT_ATOMS: atom_id res chain seq x y z
N GLY A 1 -10.81 -16.42 0.46
CA GLY A 1 -10.58 -17.30 -0.71
C GLY A 1 -11.71 -18.30 -0.95
N HIS A 2 -12.25 -18.97 0.08
CA HIS A 2 -13.19 -20.08 -0.11
C HIS A 2 -14.44 -19.75 -0.94
N GLY A 3 -15.07 -18.60 -0.75
CA GLY A 3 -16.24 -18.21 -1.55
C GLY A 3 -15.94 -18.10 -3.04
N LEU A 4 -14.75 -17.57 -3.39
CA LEU A 4 -14.30 -17.42 -4.77
C LEU A 4 -14.07 -18.79 -5.43
N ALA A 5 -13.48 -19.73 -4.69
CA ALA A 5 -13.26 -21.10 -5.15
C ALA A 5 -14.58 -21.86 -5.37
N LEU A 6 -15.53 -21.73 -4.43
CA LEU A 6 -16.86 -22.35 -4.56
C LEU A 6 -17.63 -21.80 -5.77
N ALA A 7 -17.56 -20.49 -6.03
CA ALA A 7 -18.17 -19.89 -7.21
C ALA A 7 -17.58 -20.45 -8.51
N ALA A 8 -16.23 -20.56 -8.59
CA ALA A 8 -15.57 -21.18 -9.73
C ALA A 8 -15.99 -22.64 -9.94
N TRP A 9 -16.09 -23.43 -8.86
CA TRP A 9 -16.56 -24.82 -8.93
C TRP A 9 -18.02 -24.95 -9.35
N ALA A 10 -18.84 -23.97 -9.03
CA ALA A 10 -20.23 -23.89 -9.48
C ALA A 10 -20.37 -23.40 -10.95
N GLY A 11 -19.26 -23.11 -11.64
CA GLY A 11 -19.25 -22.66 -13.03
C GLY A 11 -19.42 -21.16 -13.23
N ALA A 12 -19.26 -20.35 -12.18
CA ALA A 12 -19.27 -18.89 -12.34
C ALA A 12 -18.02 -18.42 -13.09
N GLU A 13 -18.20 -17.45 -14.00
CA GLU A 13 -17.08 -16.72 -14.61
C GLU A 13 -16.53 -15.71 -13.60
N LEU A 14 -15.20 -15.69 -13.46
CA LEU A 14 -14.50 -14.75 -12.60
C LEU A 14 -13.82 -13.69 -13.47
N ALA A 15 -13.79 -12.46 -12.99
CA ALA A 15 -13.11 -11.35 -13.64
C ALA A 15 -12.19 -10.63 -12.64
N ASP A 16 -11.20 -9.92 -13.19
CA ASP A 16 -10.43 -8.90 -12.45
C ASP A 16 -9.65 -9.41 -11.23
N LEU A 17 -9.28 -10.69 -11.22
CA LEU A 17 -8.60 -11.34 -10.07
C LEU A 17 -7.17 -10.81 -9.85
N GLU A 18 -6.59 -10.19 -10.87
CA GLU A 18 -5.30 -9.51 -10.80
C GLU A 18 -5.35 -8.17 -10.05
N PHE A 19 -6.54 -7.56 -9.89
CA PHE A 19 -6.69 -6.25 -9.24
C PHE A 19 -6.76 -6.38 -7.71
N ILE A 20 -5.64 -6.78 -7.13
CA ILE A 20 -5.46 -6.87 -5.68
C ILE A 20 -4.96 -5.54 -5.13
N GLN A 21 -5.71 -4.95 -4.21
CA GLN A 21 -5.30 -3.73 -3.53
C GLN A 21 -4.33 -4.04 -2.39
N PHE A 22 -3.17 -3.39 -2.42
CA PHE A 22 -2.23 -3.35 -1.31
C PHE A 22 -2.47 -2.08 -0.50
N HIS A 23 -2.69 -2.23 0.82
CA HIS A 23 -2.76 -1.07 1.69
C HIS A 23 -1.35 -0.46 1.84
N PRO A 24 -1.12 0.84 1.54
CA PRO A 24 0.24 1.37 1.45
C PRO A 24 1.01 1.37 2.78
N THR A 25 0.30 1.61 3.88
CA THR A 25 0.87 1.87 5.21
C THR A 25 0.56 0.75 6.20
N ALA A 26 0.98 -0.48 5.89
CA ALA A 26 1.02 -1.55 6.88
C ALA A 26 2.23 -1.34 7.82
N LEU A 27 2.00 -1.44 9.12
CA LEU A 27 3.04 -1.19 10.13
C LEU A 27 4.03 -2.36 10.17
N ASP A 28 5.29 -2.07 9.81
CA ASP A 28 6.38 -3.04 9.92
C ASP A 28 6.75 -3.26 11.39
N GLY A 29 6.57 -4.49 11.85
CA GLY A 29 6.75 -4.89 13.24
C GLY A 29 6.55 -6.40 13.40
N PRO A 30 6.63 -6.95 14.62
CA PRO A 30 6.57 -8.40 14.83
C PRO A 30 5.18 -9.01 14.63
N ARG A 31 4.11 -8.21 14.65
CA ARG A 31 2.73 -8.70 14.61
C ARG A 31 2.33 -9.20 13.21
N ARG A 32 1.62 -10.32 13.15
CA ARG A 32 1.04 -10.89 11.92
C ARG A 32 -0.44 -11.24 12.15
N PRO A 33 -1.38 -10.78 11.31
CA PRO A 33 -1.18 -9.83 10.22
C PRO A 33 -0.67 -8.47 10.71
N MET A 34 0.01 -7.74 9.82
CA MET A 34 0.52 -6.41 10.14
C MET A 34 -0.66 -5.45 10.39
N PRO A 35 -0.65 -4.67 11.49
CA PRO A 35 -1.63 -3.61 11.68
C PRO A 35 -1.57 -2.59 10.55
N LEU A 36 -2.72 -1.99 10.20
CA LEU A 36 -2.78 -0.94 9.19
C LEU A 36 -2.79 0.43 9.85
N VAL A 37 -1.94 1.33 9.39
CA VAL A 37 -2.01 2.75 9.73
C VAL A 37 -3.00 3.40 8.76
N SER A 38 -4.03 4.05 9.29
CA SER A 38 -5.12 4.63 8.50
C SER A 38 -4.62 5.64 7.48
N GLU A 39 -5.24 5.68 6.30
CA GLU A 39 -5.00 6.73 5.29
C GLU A 39 -5.34 8.12 5.82
N ALA A 40 -6.24 8.21 6.81
CA ALA A 40 -6.55 9.46 7.46
C ALA A 40 -5.29 10.13 8.04
N VAL A 41 -4.28 9.36 8.47
CA VAL A 41 -3.02 9.92 8.97
C VAL A 41 -2.31 10.73 7.87
N ARG A 42 -2.29 10.23 6.63
CA ARG A 42 -1.80 11.00 5.47
C ARG A 42 -2.71 12.18 5.13
N GLY A 43 -4.03 12.02 5.30
CA GLY A 43 -5.01 13.10 5.13
C GLY A 43 -4.87 14.26 6.12
N GLU A 44 -4.40 13.97 7.33
CA GLU A 44 -4.08 14.96 8.36
C GLU A 44 -2.65 15.54 8.22
N GLY A 45 -1.96 15.24 7.11
CA GLY A 45 -0.70 15.87 6.74
C GLY A 45 0.56 15.04 7.01
N ALA A 46 0.44 13.79 7.45
CA ALA A 46 1.60 12.92 7.59
C ALA A 46 2.23 12.61 6.23
N VAL A 47 3.56 12.51 6.22
CA VAL A 47 4.38 12.40 5.02
C VAL A 47 5.11 11.06 4.94
N LEU A 48 5.33 10.58 3.72
CA LEU A 48 6.15 9.39 3.48
C LEU A 48 7.59 9.81 3.16
N ILE A 49 8.52 9.39 4.00
CA ILE A 49 9.94 9.75 3.92
C ILE A 49 10.83 8.50 3.88
N ASP A 50 12.01 8.63 3.29
CA ASP A 50 13.04 7.58 3.35
C ASP A 50 13.92 7.70 4.63
N GLU A 51 14.92 6.83 4.80
CA GLU A 51 15.82 6.89 5.97
C GLU A 51 16.69 8.14 6.06
N ARG A 52 16.69 8.99 5.04
CA ARG A 52 17.41 10.27 5.00
C ARG A 52 16.49 11.46 5.30
N GLY A 53 15.20 11.21 5.50
CA GLY A 53 14.19 12.25 5.69
C GLY A 53 13.65 12.83 4.38
N GLU A 54 13.98 12.24 3.23
CA GLU A 54 13.56 12.76 1.94
C GLU A 54 12.12 12.34 1.62
N ARG A 55 11.27 13.34 1.31
CA ARG A 55 9.86 13.11 0.97
C ARG A 55 9.73 12.69 -0.49
N PHE A 56 9.78 11.38 -0.74
CA PHE A 56 9.86 10.83 -2.10
C PHE A 56 8.56 10.89 -2.92
N LEU A 57 7.45 11.37 -2.34
CA LEU A 57 6.18 11.63 -3.04
C LEU A 57 5.95 13.10 -3.39
N ALA A 58 6.89 14.01 -3.07
CA ALA A 58 6.69 15.44 -3.23
C ALA A 58 6.30 15.87 -4.67
N ASP A 59 6.87 15.21 -5.68
CA ASP A 59 6.60 15.48 -7.10
C ASP A 59 5.51 14.57 -7.70
N THR A 60 4.87 13.72 -6.91
CA THR A 60 3.80 12.84 -7.37
C THR A 60 2.47 13.61 -7.40
N PRO A 61 1.70 13.57 -8.51
CA PRO A 61 0.36 14.16 -8.53
C PRO A 61 -0.53 13.59 -7.41
N GLY A 62 -1.01 14.47 -6.52
CA GLY A 62 -1.76 14.09 -5.33
C GLY A 62 -0.90 13.72 -4.11
N GLY A 63 0.42 13.60 -4.27
CA GLY A 63 1.39 13.33 -3.20
C GLY A 63 0.99 12.14 -2.34
N GLU A 64 0.96 12.36 -1.03
CA GLU A 64 0.53 11.38 -0.03
C GLU A 64 -0.95 11.03 -0.13
N LEU A 65 -1.77 11.81 -0.84
CA LEU A 65 -3.19 11.55 -1.10
C LEU A 65 -3.45 10.95 -2.49
N ALA A 66 -2.41 10.57 -3.22
CA ALA A 66 -2.54 9.83 -4.47
C ALA A 66 -3.26 8.48 -4.25
N PRO A 67 -3.81 7.86 -5.32
CA PRO A 67 -4.43 6.55 -5.24
C PRO A 67 -3.53 5.49 -4.59
N ARG A 68 -4.15 4.54 -3.89
CA ARG A 68 -3.45 3.50 -3.10
C ARG A 68 -2.38 2.76 -3.88
N ASP A 69 -2.66 2.41 -5.13
CA ASP A 69 -1.74 1.68 -5.97
C ASP A 69 -0.52 2.53 -6.39
N VAL A 70 -0.69 3.84 -6.58
CA VAL A 70 0.42 4.79 -6.82
C VAL A 70 1.32 4.86 -5.58
N VAL A 71 0.73 5.09 -4.41
CA VAL A 71 1.49 5.19 -3.15
C VAL A 71 2.19 3.87 -2.82
N ALA A 72 1.49 2.73 -2.93
CA ALA A 72 2.05 1.42 -2.68
C ALA A 72 3.22 1.08 -3.63
N ARG A 73 3.11 1.41 -4.93
CA ARG A 73 4.22 1.23 -5.89
C ARG A 73 5.43 2.12 -5.56
N ALA A 74 5.19 3.36 -5.14
CA ALA A 74 6.28 4.26 -4.75
C ALA A 74 7.02 3.74 -3.50
N ILE A 75 6.29 3.27 -2.49
CA ILE A 75 6.88 2.61 -1.31
C ILE A 75 7.67 1.38 -1.75
N TRP A 76 7.09 0.54 -2.61
CA TRP A 76 7.77 -0.65 -3.11
C TRP A 76 9.07 -0.31 -3.85
N HIS A 77 9.11 0.73 -4.69
CA HIS A 77 10.34 1.16 -5.35
C HIS A 77 11.45 1.54 -4.36
N GLN A 78 11.13 2.23 -3.26
CA GLN A 78 12.12 2.55 -2.21
C GLN A 78 12.65 1.26 -1.57
N LEU A 79 11.76 0.35 -1.17
CA LEU A 79 12.15 -0.92 -0.54
C LEU A 79 12.97 -1.81 -1.49
N ALA A 80 12.62 -1.86 -2.77
CA ALA A 80 13.29 -2.67 -3.78
C ALA A 80 14.74 -2.23 -4.04
N VAL A 81 15.06 -0.95 -3.81
CA VAL A 81 16.43 -0.42 -3.87
C VAL A 81 17.15 -0.45 -2.51
N GLY A 82 16.57 -1.13 -1.52
CA GLY A 82 17.17 -1.34 -0.20
C GLY A 82 17.02 -0.16 0.78
N ARG A 83 16.16 0.81 0.47
CA ARG A 83 15.85 1.92 1.39
C ARG A 83 14.78 1.52 2.39
N ARG A 84 14.64 2.31 3.46
CA ARG A 84 13.55 2.17 4.43
C ARG A 84 12.54 3.28 4.21
N VAL A 85 11.30 3.02 4.57
CA VAL A 85 10.20 3.98 4.45
C VAL A 85 9.58 4.19 5.80
N PHE A 86 9.32 5.45 6.12
CA PHE A 86 8.67 5.88 7.36
C PHE A 86 7.47 6.75 7.02
N LEU A 87 6.48 6.74 7.91
CA LEU A 87 5.39 7.69 7.93
C LEU A 87 5.66 8.63 9.10
N ASP A 88 5.80 9.91 8.81
CA ASP A 88 6.13 10.98 9.78
C ASP A 88 4.98 11.99 9.88
#